data_AF-A0A7S1A496-F1
#
_entry.id   AF-A0A7S1A496-F1
#
_cell.length_a   1.000
_cell.length_b   1.000
_cell.length_c   1.000
_cell.angle_alpha   90.00
_cell.angle_beta   90.00
_cell.angle_gamma   90.00
#
_symmetry.space_group_name_H-M   'P 1'
#
loop_
_entity.id
_entity.type
_entity.pdbx_description
1 polymer ?
#
loop_
_entity_poly.entity_id
_entity_poly.type
_entity_poly.pdbx_seq_one_letter_code
_entity_poly.pdbx_strand_id
1 'polypeptide(L)'
;DIFRYVPRSFWRGKGFAMLDFDETSGDAWPWMAAINQNLLEENLAEAKRLAEAALAAESTEDGQAAAHRAIAIVAINRGDAELAQTASEAALSILSTFDDRRAEAAGIHLVGRARLSAHLFEDAKTSVFE
;
A
#
# COMPACT_ATOMS: atom_id res chain seq x y z
N ASP A 1 -2.90 13.66 -23.68
CA ASP A 1 -1.47 13.72 -23.36
C ASP A 1 -1.29 13.99 -21.86
N ILE A 2 -1.62 12.99 -21.03
CA ILE A 2 -1.87 13.14 -19.58
C ILE A 2 -0.89 12.35 -18.70
N PHE A 3 0.19 11.82 -19.26
CA PHE A 3 1.24 11.15 -18.49
C PHE A 3 2.34 12.16 -18.12
N ARG A 4 2.02 13.11 -17.23
CA ARG A 4 3.06 13.88 -16.56
C ARG A 4 3.65 13.04 -15.43
N TYR A 5 4.87 12.59 -15.66
CA TYR A 5 5.81 12.09 -14.67
C TYR A 5 5.77 12.97 -13.41
N VAL A 6 5.29 12.43 -12.29
CA VAL A 6 5.30 13.12 -11.00
C VAL A 6 6.66 12.85 -10.34
N PRO A 7 7.55 13.86 -10.22
CA PRO A 7 8.93 13.64 -9.75
C PRO A 7 8.97 13.06 -8.34
N ARG A 8 9.97 12.20 -8.05
CA ARG A 8 10.25 11.62 -6.71
C ARG A 8 10.29 12.65 -5.56
N SER A 9 10.53 13.93 -5.85
CA SER A 9 10.51 15.02 -4.87
C SER A 9 9.10 15.39 -4.37
N PHE A 10 8.05 15.09 -5.14
CA PHE A 10 6.65 15.28 -4.74
C PHE A 10 6.24 14.28 -3.65
N TRP A 11 6.95 13.17 -3.54
CA TRP A 11 6.67 12.06 -2.61
C TRP A 11 7.29 12.24 -1.22
N ARG A 12 7.98 13.37 -0.95
CA ARG A 12 8.69 13.63 0.32
C ARG A 12 7.99 14.61 1.27
N GLY A 13 6.70 14.90 1.07
CA GLY A 13 6.06 16.06 1.70
C GLY A 13 5.40 15.85 3.08
N LYS A 14 4.87 14.66 3.39
CA LYS A 14 4.16 14.38 4.64
C LYS A 14 4.30 12.88 4.92
N GLY A 15 4.36 12.45 6.18
CA GLY A 15 4.61 11.06 6.59
C GLY A 15 3.59 9.98 6.17
N PHE A 16 2.88 10.17 5.05
CA PHE A 16 1.97 9.20 4.46
C PHE A 16 2.73 8.18 3.63
N ALA A 17 2.37 6.92 3.82
CA ALA A 17 2.78 5.82 2.97
C ALA A 17 2.13 6.01 1.59
N MET A 18 2.91 6.24 0.54
CA MET A 18 2.40 6.21 -0.83
C MET A 18 2.74 4.89 -1.51
N LEU A 19 2.04 4.61 -2.62
CA LEU A 19 2.39 3.48 -3.47
C LEU A 19 3.63 3.84 -4.30
N ASP A 20 4.78 3.39 -3.82
CA ASP A 20 6.06 3.51 -4.53
C ASP A 20 6.34 2.22 -5.31
N PHE A 21 6.70 2.34 -6.58
CA PHE A 21 7.14 1.19 -7.36
C PHE A 21 8.61 0.83 -7.08
N ASP A 22 8.83 -0.45 -6.78
CA ASP A 22 10.07 -1.16 -7.03
C ASP A 22 10.17 -1.47 -8.54
N GLU A 23 11.40 -1.52 -9.07
CA GLU A 23 11.81 -1.37 -10.47
C GLU A 23 11.48 -2.56 -11.38
N THR A 24 10.58 -3.46 -10.98
CA THR A 24 10.31 -4.74 -11.66
C THR A 24 9.07 -4.76 -12.55
N SER A 25 8.17 -3.77 -12.45
CA SER A 25 7.01 -3.66 -13.35
C SER A 25 7.20 -2.51 -14.35
N GLY A 26 7.23 -2.83 -15.64
CA GLY A 26 7.47 -1.86 -16.72
C GLY A 26 6.43 -0.74 -16.82
N ASP A 27 5.24 -0.88 -16.23
CA ASP A 27 4.20 0.15 -16.21
C ASP A 27 3.48 0.21 -14.85
N ALA A 28 3.13 1.41 -14.43
CA ALA A 28 2.31 1.62 -13.24
C ALA A 28 0.86 1.16 -13.49
N TRP A 29 0.28 0.37 -12.58
CA TRP A 29 -1.11 -0.08 -12.71
C TRP A 29 -2.06 1.13 -12.84
N PRO A 30 -3.04 1.12 -13.79
CA PRO A 30 -3.86 2.30 -14.09
C PRO A 30 -4.61 2.88 -12.89
N TRP A 31 -5.00 2.04 -11.93
CA TRP A 31 -5.72 2.46 -10.71
C TRP A 31 -4.83 3.17 -9.68
N MET A 32 -3.50 3.05 -9.76
CA MET A 32 -2.59 3.57 -8.73
C MET A 32 -2.52 5.08 -8.67
N ALA A 33 -2.58 5.76 -9.83
CA ALA A 33 -2.56 7.22 -9.87
C ALA A 33 -3.75 7.81 -9.09
N ALA A 34 -4.93 7.22 -9.25
CA ALA A 34 -6.13 7.64 -8.54
C ALA A 34 -6.03 7.37 -7.03
N ILE A 35 -5.48 6.22 -6.62
CA ILE A 35 -5.26 5.92 -5.20
C ILE A 35 -4.27 6.91 -4.59
N ASN A 36 -3.12 7.13 -5.23
CA ASN A 36 -2.10 8.04 -4.74
C ASN A 36 -2.60 9.49 -4.66
N GLN A 37 -3.41 9.92 -5.63
CA GLN A 37 -4.07 11.23 -5.55
C GLN A 37 -4.97 11.33 -4.31
N ASN A 38 -5.80 10.33 -4.06
CA ASN A 38 -6.69 10.33 -2.88
C ASN A 38 -5.91 10.21 -1.56
N LEU A 39 -4.75 9.52 -1.53
CA LEU A 39 -3.86 9.52 -0.37
C LEU A 39 -3.26 10.90 -0.12
N LEU A 40 -2.83 11.61 -1.17
CA LEU A 40 -2.29 12.98 -1.08
C LEU A 40 -3.33 14.00 -0.62
N GLU A 41 -4.57 13.83 -1.08
CA GLU A 41 -5.72 14.64 -0.69
C GLU A 41 -6.31 14.22 0.67
N GLU A 42 -5.71 13.23 1.33
CA GLU A 42 -6.16 12.64 2.61
C GLU A 42 -7.61 12.10 2.55
N ASN A 43 -8.10 11.79 1.34
CA ASN A 43 -9.37 11.13 1.07
C ASN A 43 -9.24 9.60 1.21
N LEU A 44 -8.98 9.16 2.45
CA LEU A 44 -8.67 7.76 2.75
C LEU A 44 -9.86 6.79 2.54
N ALA A 45 -11.09 7.31 2.55
CA ALA A 45 -12.29 6.52 2.25
C ALA A 45 -12.31 6.12 0.77
N GLU A 46 -12.07 7.09 -0.12
CA GLU A 46 -12.03 6.84 -1.55
C GLU A 46 -10.78 6.05 -1.96
N ALA A 47 -9.62 6.34 -1.36
CA ALA A 47 -8.42 5.55 -1.56
C ALA A 47 -8.66 4.06 -1.24
N LYS A 48 -9.40 3.76 -0.16
CA LYS A 48 -9.77 2.38 0.20
C LYS A 48 -10.69 1.76 -0.84
N ARG A 49 -11.76 2.48 -1.23
CA ARG A 49 -12.72 2.01 -2.23
C ARG A 49 -12.03 1.66 -3.55
N LEU A 50 -11.10 2.51 -4.00
CA LEU A 50 -10.31 2.30 -5.22
C LEU A 50 -9.37 1.10 -5.09
N ALA A 51 -8.71 0.91 -3.95
CA ALA A 51 -7.85 -0.25 -3.70
C ALA A 51 -8.62 -1.59 -3.70
N GLU A 52 -9.82 -1.61 -3.10
CA GLU A 52 -10.70 -2.78 -3.12
C GLU A 52 -11.26 -3.06 -4.53
N ALA A 53 -11.61 -2.01 -5.26
CA ALA A 53 -12.04 -2.13 -6.66
C ALA A 53 -10.91 -2.64 -7.57
N ALA A 54 -9.67 -2.22 -7.33
CA ALA A 54 -8.49 -2.74 -8.01
C ALA A 54 -8.37 -4.25 -7.76
N LEU A 55 -8.39 -4.70 -6.49
CA LEU A 55 -8.31 -6.12 -6.17
C LEU A 55 -9.41 -6.94 -6.85
N ALA A 56 -10.65 -6.43 -6.89
CA ALA A 56 -11.76 -7.10 -7.55
C ALA A 56 -11.61 -7.20 -9.08
N ALA A 57 -10.83 -6.30 -9.69
CA ALA A 57 -10.61 -6.26 -11.13
C ALA A 57 -9.38 -7.07 -11.58
N GLU A 58 -8.40 -7.28 -10.70
CA GLU A 58 -7.16 -7.97 -11.04
C GLU A 58 -7.32 -9.49 -11.14
N SER A 59 -6.98 -10.04 -12.30
CA SER A 59 -7.07 -11.47 -12.60
C SER A 59 -5.72 -12.19 -12.58
N THR A 60 -4.62 -11.46 -12.35
CA THR A 60 -3.26 -12.01 -12.33
C THR A 60 -2.72 -12.00 -10.91
N GLU A 61 -1.84 -12.93 -10.59
CA GLU A 61 -1.18 -12.98 -9.28
C GLU A 61 -0.39 -11.68 -9.02
N ASP A 62 0.34 -11.17 -10.03
CA ASP A 62 1.06 -9.88 -9.93
C ASP A 62 0.13 -8.71 -9.63
N GLY A 63 -1.00 -8.63 -10.35
CA GLY A 63 -2.01 -7.60 -10.14
C GLY A 63 -2.66 -7.69 -8.75
N GLN A 64 -3.00 -8.90 -8.32
CA GLN A 64 -3.57 -9.14 -6.98
C GLN A 64 -2.58 -8.80 -5.88
N ALA A 65 -1.30 -9.16 -6.04
CA ALA A 65 -0.24 -8.77 -5.10
C ALA A 65 -0.09 -7.24 -5.04
N ALA A 66 -0.13 -6.55 -6.18
CA ALA A 66 -0.10 -5.10 -6.22
C ALA A 66 -1.33 -4.47 -5.55
N ALA A 67 -2.53 -5.00 -5.78
CA ALA A 67 -3.76 -4.52 -5.17
C ALA A 67 -3.78 -4.75 -3.64
N HIS A 68 -3.32 -5.92 -3.17
CA HIS A 68 -3.15 -6.18 -1.73
C HIS A 68 -2.14 -5.22 -1.09
N ARG A 69 -1.02 -4.91 -1.76
CA ARG A 69 -0.08 -3.86 -1.30
C ARG A 69 -0.77 -2.50 -1.19
N ALA A 70 -1.63 -2.15 -2.14
CA ALA A 70 -2.39 -0.91 -2.12
C ALA A 70 -3.35 -0.84 -0.93
N ILE A 71 -4.10 -1.91 -0.67
CA ILE A 71 -4.98 -2.00 0.50
C ILE A 71 -4.19 -1.85 1.79
N ALA A 72 -3.03 -2.52 1.92
CA ALA A 72 -2.20 -2.42 3.11
C ALA A 72 -1.70 -0.99 3.36
N ILE A 73 -1.24 -0.30 2.31
CA ILE A 73 -0.78 1.09 2.41
C ILE A 73 -1.93 2.02 2.79
N VAL A 74 -3.10 1.87 2.18
CA VAL A 74 -4.28 2.67 2.56
C VAL A 74 -4.67 2.41 4.02
N ALA A 75 -4.66 1.15 4.46
CA ALA A 75 -4.98 0.76 5.83
C ALA A 75 -4.01 1.34 6.86
N ILE A 76 -2.70 1.32 6.57
CA ILE A 76 -1.65 1.98 7.37
C ILE A 76 -1.98 3.47 7.56
N ASN A 77 -2.26 4.19 6.47
CA ASN A 77 -2.59 5.62 6.54
C ASN A 77 -3.89 5.90 7.30
N ARG A 78 -4.81 4.92 7.37
CA ARG A 78 -6.11 5.03 8.05
C ARG A 78 -6.09 4.70 9.53
N GLY A 79 -5.03 4.11 10.07
CA GLY A 79 -5.11 3.55 11.43
C GLY A 79 -5.68 2.15 11.50
N ASP A 80 -5.91 1.48 10.37
CA ASP A 80 -6.58 0.18 10.32
C ASP A 80 -5.55 -0.95 10.39
N ALA A 81 -5.11 -1.28 11.61
CA ALA A 81 -4.06 -2.27 11.86
C ALA A 81 -4.42 -3.67 11.38
N GLU A 82 -5.67 -4.11 11.58
CA GLU A 82 -6.14 -5.45 11.20
C GLU A 82 -6.17 -5.62 9.68
N LEU A 83 -6.70 -4.62 8.97
CA LEU A 83 -6.71 -4.64 7.51
C LEU A 83 -5.29 -4.52 6.94
N ALA A 84 -4.43 -3.68 7.53
CA ALA A 84 -3.04 -3.54 7.11
C ALA A 84 -2.29 -4.86 7.22
N GLN A 85 -2.46 -5.58 8.34
CA GLN A 85 -1.86 -6.89 8.54
C GLN A 85 -2.36 -7.89 7.50
N THR A 86 -3.67 -8.08 7.42
CA THR A 86 -4.30 -9.07 6.51
C THR A 86 -3.89 -8.85 5.07
N ALA A 87 -3.92 -7.60 4.60
CA ALA A 87 -3.56 -7.28 3.21
C ALA A 87 -2.06 -7.44 2.95
N SER A 88 -1.20 -7.09 3.91
CA SER A 88 0.26 -7.27 3.76
C SER A 88 0.67 -8.75 3.71
N GLU A 89 0.02 -9.60 4.50
CA GLU A 89 0.26 -11.05 4.53
C GLU A 89 -0.24 -11.72 3.24
N ALA A 90 -1.41 -11.30 2.72
CA ALA A 90 -1.89 -11.76 1.43
C ALA A 90 -0.94 -11.39 0.28
N ALA A 91 -0.43 -10.16 0.25
CA ALA A 91 0.58 -9.75 -0.73
C ALA A 91 1.85 -10.61 -0.63
N LEU A 92 2.40 -10.80 0.58
CA LEU A 92 3.60 -11.62 0.80
C LEU A 92 3.38 -13.07 0.37
N SER A 93 2.20 -13.64 0.63
CA SER A 93 1.89 -15.02 0.22
C SER A 93 1.99 -15.20 -1.29
N ILE A 94 1.53 -14.23 -2.08
CA ILE A 94 1.62 -14.28 -3.54
C ILE A 94 3.07 -14.04 -3.99
N LEU A 95 3.72 -13.00 -3.48
CA LEU A 95 5.08 -12.65 -3.91
C LEU A 95 6.11 -13.76 -3.63
N SER A 96 5.88 -14.55 -2.59
CA SER A 96 6.71 -15.71 -2.26
C SER A 96 6.62 -16.85 -3.29
N THR A 97 5.66 -16.83 -4.21
CA THR A 97 5.52 -17.86 -5.26
C THR A 97 6.36 -17.56 -6.50
N PHE A 98 6.80 -16.31 -6.71
CA PHE A 98 7.44 -15.86 -7.95
C PHE A 98 8.92 -16.27 -8.11
N ASP A 99 9.50 -16.99 -7.14
CA ASP A 99 10.96 -17.28 -7.07
C ASP A 99 11.84 -16.02 -7.25
N ASP A 100 11.28 -14.84 -6.96
CA ASP A 100 11.96 -13.56 -6.99
C ASP A 100 12.20 -13.06 -5.57
N ARG A 101 13.48 -13.10 -5.15
CA ARG A 101 13.92 -12.64 -3.83
C ARG A 101 13.65 -11.16 -3.59
N ARG A 102 13.59 -10.33 -4.62
CA ARG A 102 13.23 -8.90 -4.48
C ARG A 102 11.74 -8.76 -4.18
N ALA A 103 10.90 -9.49 -4.91
CA ALA A 103 9.47 -9.53 -4.67
C ALA A 103 9.13 -9.99 -3.25
N GLU A 104 9.78 -11.08 -2.79
CA GLU A 104 9.66 -11.61 -1.42
C GLU A 104 10.10 -10.57 -0.37
N ALA A 105 11.28 -9.96 -0.54
CA ALA A 105 11.79 -8.94 0.37
C ALA A 105 10.86 -7.72 0.47
N ALA A 106 10.26 -7.30 -0.65
CA ALA A 106 9.28 -6.22 -0.67
C ALA A 106 7.98 -6.61 0.07
N GLY A 107 7.55 -7.86 -0.01
CA GLY A 107 6.43 -8.39 0.80
C GLY A 107 6.73 -8.38 2.30
N ILE A 108 7.91 -8.87 2.70
CA ILE A 108 8.36 -8.89 4.10
C ILE A 108 8.44 -7.46 4.66
N HIS A 109 9.00 -6.52 3.89
CA HIS A 109 9.08 -5.12 4.29
C HIS A 109 7.69 -4.53 4.53
N LEU A 110 6.70 -4.82 3.68
CA LEU A 110 5.34 -4.33 3.87
C LEU A 110 4.71 -4.87 5.16
N VAL A 111 4.88 -6.16 5.47
CA VAL A 111 4.42 -6.74 6.74
C VAL A 111 5.08 -6.04 7.94
N GLY A 112 6.39 -5.75 7.85
CA GLY A 112 7.10 -4.98 8.87
C GLY A 112 6.49 -3.59 9.10
N ARG A 113 6.13 -2.89 8.02
CA ARG A 113 5.45 -1.58 8.09
C ARG A 113 4.06 -1.67 8.74
N ALA A 114 3.27 -2.67 8.37
CA ALA A 114 1.94 -2.89 8.95
C ALA A 114 2.05 -3.12 10.47
N ARG A 115 2.98 -3.96 10.92
CA ARG A 115 3.23 -4.24 12.34
C ARG A 115 3.71 -3.01 13.11
N LEU A 116 4.65 -2.25 12.55
CA LEU A 116 5.11 -1.00 13.17
C LEU A 116 3.98 0.00 13.32
N SER A 117 3.15 0.14 12.27
CA SER A 117 2.00 1.03 12.31
C SER A 117 1.01 0.63 13.40
N ALA A 118 0.71 -0.67 13.51
CA ALA A 118 -0.16 -1.20 14.56
C ALA A 118 0.36 -0.85 15.96
N HIS A 119 1.66 -1.05 16.21
CA HIS A 119 2.27 -0.71 17.49
C HIS A 119 2.14 0.79 17.82
N LEU A 120 2.40 1.67 16.85
CA LEU A 120 2.27 3.12 17.04
C LEU A 120 0.83 3.55 17.36
N PHE A 121 -0.17 2.88 16.77
CA PHE A 121 -1.57 3.17 17.07
C PHE A 121 -1.98 2.69 18.45
N GLU A 122 -1.50 1.52 18.89
CA GLU A 122 -1.73 1.06 20.26
C GLU A 122 -1.08 1.99 21.28
N ASP A 123 0.17 2.41 21.06
CA ASP A 123 0.84 3.40 21.93
C ASP A 123 0.07 4.71 21.98
N ALA A 124 -0.41 5.21 20.83
CA ALA A 124 -1.22 6.42 20.77
C ALA A 124 -2.53 6.27 21.57
N LYS A 125 -3.23 5.14 21.46
CA LYS A 125 -4.44 4.87 22.26
C LYS A 125 -4.13 4.91 23.74
N THR A 126 -3.08 4.21 24.19
CA THR A 126 -2.71 4.16 25.61
C THR A 126 -2.32 5.54 26.16
N SER A 127 -1.59 6.34 25.39
CA SER A 127 -1.14 7.69 25.80
C SER A 127 -2.25 8.74 25.95
N VAL A 128 -3.41 8.55 25.31
CA VAL A 128 -4.55 9.48 25.39
C VAL A 128 -5.37 9.27 26.69
N PHE A 129 -5.16 8.14 27.38
CA PHE A 129 -5.91 7.78 28.60
C PHE A 129 -5.07 7.87 29.89
N GLU A 130 -3.84 8.40 29.83
CA GLU A 130 -2.98 8.73 30.99
C GLU A 130 -2.91 10.24 31.23
#